data_AF-A0ABD5S6S3-F1
#
_entry.id   AF-A0ABD5S6S3-F1
#
_cell.length_a   1.000
_cell.length_b   1.000
_cell.length_c   1.000
_cell.angle_alpha   90.00
_cell.angle_beta   90.00
_cell.angle_gamma   90.00
#
_symmetry.space_group_name_H-M   'P 1'
#
loop_
_entity.id
_entity.type
_entity.pdbx_description
1 polymer ?
#
loop_
_entity_poly.entity_id
_entity_poly.type
_entity_poly.pdbx_seq_one_letter_code
_entity_poly.pdbx_strand_id
1 'polypeptide(L)' 'EDLATLPAIVAAPLGASVVYGQPDQGMVHVPVTEETKAEARDLLARMDGDVDAALALLDG' A
#
# COMPACT_ATOMS: atom_id res chain seq x y z
N GLU A 1 -13.39 -0.58 0.66
CA GLU A 1 -12.53 -1.76 0.89
C GLU A 1 -11.14 -1.60 0.25
N ASP A 2 -10.91 -0.56 -0.57
CA ASP A 2 -9.64 -0.29 -1.27
C ASP A 2 -8.50 0.41 -0.50
N LEU A 3 -8.72 0.89 0.74
CA LEU A 3 -7.71 1.73 1.41
C LEU A 3 -6.61 0.94 2.13
N ALA A 4 -6.83 -0.34 2.44
CA ALA A 4 -5.83 -1.16 3.15
C ALA A 4 -4.71 -1.70 2.24
N THR A 5 -4.88 -1.63 0.91
CA THR A 5 -3.86 -2.10 -0.04
C THR A 5 -2.60 -1.24 0.02
N LEU A 6 -2.73 0.09 0.14
CA LEU A 6 -1.56 0.97 0.17
C LEU A 6 -0.68 0.73 1.42
N PRO A 7 -1.22 0.67 2.66
CA PRO A 7 -0.42 0.29 3.82
C PRO A 7 0.21 -1.11 3.69
N ALA A 8 -0.50 -2.06 3.08
CA ALA A 8 0.04 -3.41 2.86
C ALA A 8 1.24 -3.41 1.91
N ILE A 9 1.20 -2.62 0.83
CA ILE A 9 2.32 -2.46 -0.10
C ILE A 9 3.52 -1.80 0.61
N VAL A 10 3.28 -0.77 1.42
CA VAL A 10 4.34 -0.08 2.17
C VAL A 10 5.03 -1.02 3.18
N ALA A 11 4.25 -1.80 3.93
CA ALA A 11 4.74 -2.71 4.96
C ALA A 11 5.43 -3.98 4.42
N ALA A 12 4.99 -4.50 3.27
CA ALA A 12 5.51 -5.75 2.74
C ALA A 12 6.99 -5.64 2.31
N PRO A 13 7.81 -6.69 2.40
CA PRO A 13 9.21 -6.64 1.95
C PRO A 13 9.31 -6.55 0.42
N LEU A 14 10.41 -6.00 -0.10
CA LEU A 14 10.68 -5.97 -1.54
C LEU A 14 10.71 -7.38 -2.12
N GLY A 15 10.16 -7.54 -3.32
CA GLY A 15 9.98 -8.84 -3.97
C GLY A 15 8.77 -9.64 -3.47
N ALA A 16 8.04 -9.14 -2.46
CA ALA A 16 6.76 -9.73 -2.07
C ALA A 16 5.66 -9.46 -3.11
N SER A 17 4.52 -10.08 -2.90
CA SER A 17 3.32 -9.93 -3.72
C SER A 17 2.13 -9.61 -2.84
N VAL A 18 1.50 -8.46 -3.08
CA VAL A 18 0.23 -8.09 -2.46
C VAL A 18 -0.88 -8.46 -3.43
N VAL A 19 -1.89 -9.19 -2.96
CA VAL A 19 -3.04 -9.58 -3.79
C VAL A 19 -4.31 -9.17 -3.05
N TYR A 20 -5.19 -8.44 -3.72
CA TYR A 20 -6.45 -7.97 -3.14
C TYR A 20 -7.62 -8.13 -4.13
N GLY A 21 -8.84 -8.21 -3.61
CA GLY A 21 -10.04 -8.30 -4.43
C GLY A 21 -10.56 -6.91 -4.80
N GLN A 22 -10.95 -6.73 -6.06
CA GLN A 22 -11.59 -5.52 -6.53
C GLN A 22 -12.96 -5.87 -7.16
N PRO A 23 -14.04 -5.18 -6.77
CA PRO A 23 -15.36 -5.38 -7.36
C PRO A 23 -15.30 -5.32 -8.89
N ASP A 24 -15.96 -6.29 -9.53
CA ASP A 24 -16.04 -6.45 -10.99
C ASP A 24 -14.70 -6.68 -11.73
N GLN A 25 -13.57 -6.73 -11.01
CA GLN A 25 -12.24 -6.99 -11.59
C GLN A 25 -11.59 -8.27 -11.05
N GLY A 26 -12.09 -8.84 -9.97
CA GLY A 26 -11.56 -10.08 -9.38
C GLY A 26 -10.32 -9.83 -8.54
N MET A 27 -9.35 -10.75 -8.57
CA MET A 27 -8.11 -10.61 -7.79
C MET A 27 -7.10 -9.77 -8.56
N VAL A 28 -6.62 -8.70 -7.94
CA VAL A 28 -5.55 -7.84 -8.44
C VAL A 28 -4.26 -8.20 -7.72
N HIS A 29 -3.18 -8.37 -8.48
CA HIS A 29 -1.83 -8.63 -7.96
C HIS A 29 -0.93 -7.43 -8.17
N VAL A 30 -0.22 -7.05 -7.11
CA VAL A 30 0.75 -5.96 -7.09
C VAL A 30 2.11 -6.49 -6.62
N PRO A 31 3.15 -6.46 -7.45
CA PRO A 31 4.51 -6.77 -7.01
C PRO A 31 5.02 -5.65 -6.10
N VAL A 32 5.73 -5.99 -5.03
CA VAL A 32 6.31 -5.01 -4.11
C VAL A 32 7.71 -4.63 -4.61
N THR A 33 7.79 -3.50 -5.32
CA THR A 33 9.03 -2.88 -5.78
C THR A 33 9.26 -1.55 -5.07
N GLU A 34 10.45 -0.97 -5.24
CA GLU A 34 10.74 0.39 -4.76
C GLU A 34 9.75 1.41 -5.33
N GLU A 35 9.44 1.28 -6.62
CA GLU A 35 8.50 2.15 -7.34
C GLU A 35 7.09 2.04 -6.78
N THR A 36 6.56 0.83 -6.64
CA THR A 36 5.19 0.64 -6.12
C THR A 36 5.09 1.05 -4.65
N LYS A 37 6.17 0.90 -3.87
CA LYS A 37 6.21 1.42 -2.49
C LYS A 37 6.19 2.93 -2.44
N ALA A 38 6.98 3.60 -3.28
CA ALA A 38 7.00 5.06 -3.37
C ALA A 38 5.62 5.58 -3.78
N GLU A 39 5.02 5.00 -4.81
CA GLU A 39 3.69 5.36 -5.29
C GLU A 39 2.62 5.15 -4.21
N ALA A 40 2.69 4.03 -3.47
CA ALA A 40 1.77 3.78 -2.36
C ALA A 40 1.92 4.79 -1.21
N ARG A 41 3.15 5.22 -0.89
CA ARG A 41 3.41 6.28 0.10
C ARG A 41 2.88 7.63 -0.36
N ASP A 42 3.10 8.00 -1.62
CA ASP A 42 2.60 9.25 -2.18
C ASP A 42 1.07 9.32 -2.18
N LEU A 43 0.41 8.18 -2.47
CA LEU A 43 -1.04 8.08 -2.38
C LEU A 43 -1.53 8.18 -0.92
N LEU A 44 -0.87 7.51 0.02
CA LEU A 44 -1.18 7.60 1.45
C LEU A 44 -1.03 9.05 1.96
N ALA A 45 0.03 9.76 1.56
CA ALA A 45 0.28 11.16 1.92
C ALA A 45 -0.82 12.13 1.49
N ARG A 46 -1.68 11.73 0.54
CA ARG A 46 -2.81 12.53 0.05
C ARG A 46 -4.13 12.19 0.73
N MET A 47 -4.14 11.21 1.64
CA MET A 47 -5.33 10.83 2.41
C MET A 47 -5.52 11.75 3.61
N ASP A 48 -6.78 11.93 4.02
CA ASP A 48 -7.10 12.68 5.24
C ASP A 48 -6.79 11.84 6.50
N GLY A 49 -6.09 12.44 7.45
CA GLY A 49 -5.73 11.82 8.74
C GLY A 49 -4.29 12.11 9.16
N ASP A 50 -3.86 11.46 10.24
CA ASP A 50 -2.45 11.53 10.69
C ASP A 50 -1.61 10.51 9.91
N VAL A 51 -1.29 10.87 8.66
CA VAL A 51 -0.53 10.01 7.75
C VAL A 51 0.91 9.83 8.22
N ASP A 52 1.51 10.87 8.80
CA ASP A 52 2.88 10.82 9.32
C ASP A 52 3.00 9.79 10.45
N ALA A 53 2.05 9.78 11.39
CA ALA A 53 2.01 8.74 12.43
C ALA A 53 1.78 7.35 11.84
N ALA A 54 0.93 7.22 10.81
CA ALA A 54 0.69 5.95 10.15
C ALA A 54 1.94 5.42 9.44
N LEU A 55 2.66 6.26 8.69
CA LEU A 55 3.91 5.87 8.03
C LEU A 55 5.00 5.49 9.02
N ALA A 56 5.14 6.24 10.12
CA ALA A 56 6.09 5.93 11.18
C ALA A 56 5.86 4.53 11.81
N LEU A 57 4.59 4.10 11.92
CA LEU A 57 4.26 2.75 12.40
C LEU A 57 4.59 1.65 11.39
N LEU A 58 4.58 1.95 10.09
CA LEU A 58 4.89 0.99 9.03
C LEU A 58 6.41 0.87 8.78
N ASP A 59 7.18 1.86 9.22
CA ASP A 59 8.65 1.90 9.15
C ASP A 59 9.36 1.31 10.37
N GLY A 60 8.59 0.86 11.38
CA GLY A 60 9.05 0.36 12.68
C GLY A 60 9.42 -1.12 12.73
#